data_AF-A0A1Q7N9F6-F1
#
_entry.id   AF-A0A1Q7N9F6-F1
#
_cell.length_a   1.000
_cell.length_b   1.000
_cell.length_c   1.000
_cell.angle_alpha   90.00
_cell.angle_beta   90.00
_cell.angle_gamma   90.00
#
_symmetry.space_group_name_H-M   'P 1'
#
loop_
_entity.id
_entity.type
_entity.pdbx_description
1 polymer ?
#
loop_
_entity_poly.entity_id
_entity_poly.type
_entity_poly.pdbx_seq_one_letter_code
_entity_poly.pdbx_strand_id
1 'polypeptide(L)'
;MAARRLPGDAGARSPRGTSGRMGIELGTVIARLDAPAVQLSTAVLEGSDDAILNRGAGHIEDTALPGERGNIAIAGHRDTIFRPVRRMRAGDVLNLSTSDRVYHYRISNTLIVGPDDVYVLNPTRQPTLTLVTCYPFDFIGHAPKRFIVQAQLIGQDRLDGQDGRDRQDRLDGRAGR
;
A
#
# COMPACT_ATOMS: atom_id res chain seq x y z
N MET A 1 10.22 -4.67 25.74
CA MET A 1 9.53 -4.08 24.57
C MET A 1 10.18 -4.67 23.33
N ALA A 2 9.45 -5.40 22.50
CA ALA A 2 10.03 -5.93 21.27
C ALA A 2 10.40 -4.76 20.34
N ALA A 3 11.66 -4.71 19.89
CA ALA A 3 12.08 -3.73 18.90
C ALA A 3 11.29 -4.00 17.61
N ARG A 4 10.43 -3.06 17.23
CA ARG A 4 9.69 -3.13 15.97
C ARG A 4 10.72 -3.08 14.84
N ARG A 5 10.62 -3.99 13.88
CA ARG A 5 11.50 -4.07 12.71
C ARG A 5 10.67 -4.05 11.43
N LEU A 6 11.26 -3.53 10.36
CA LEU A 6 10.65 -3.56 9.04
C LEU A 6 10.61 -5.01 8.51
N PRO A 7 9.45 -5.49 8.00
CA PRO A 7 9.31 -6.83 7.45
C PRO A 7 10.37 -7.13 6.39
N GLY A 8 10.84 -8.38 6.38
CA GLY A 8 11.72 -8.93 5.36
C GLY A 8 11.78 -10.44 5.50
N ASP A 9 12.66 -11.13 4.77
CA ASP A 9 12.61 -12.60 4.62
C ASP A 9 13.08 -13.39 5.86
N ALA A 10 12.87 -12.88 7.07
CA ALA A 10 13.25 -13.56 8.30
C ALA A 10 12.14 -14.52 8.73
N GLY A 11 12.44 -15.82 8.63
CA GLY A 11 11.54 -16.91 9.02
C GLY A 11 10.99 -16.79 10.44
N ALA A 12 9.66 -16.85 10.49
CA ALA A 12 8.77 -17.32 11.56
C ALA A 12 8.57 -16.44 12.83
N ARG A 13 7.30 -16.09 13.09
CA ARG A 13 6.33 -16.93 13.84
C ARG A 13 4.91 -16.47 13.51
N SER A 14 4.03 -17.41 13.16
CA SER A 14 2.59 -17.18 13.11
C SER A 14 2.02 -17.10 14.54
N PRO A 15 1.30 -16.03 14.91
CA PRO A 15 0.27 -16.13 15.92
C PRO A 15 -0.97 -16.76 15.28
N ARG A 16 -1.58 -17.73 15.97
CA ARG A 16 -2.96 -18.15 15.65
C ARG A 16 -3.86 -16.92 15.83
N GLY A 17 -4.72 -16.68 14.84
CA GLY A 17 -5.83 -15.70 14.82
C GLY A 17 -5.78 -14.68 15.94
N THR A 18 -4.97 -13.64 15.78
CA THR A 18 -4.98 -12.47 16.65
C THR A 18 -5.55 -11.34 15.81
N SER A 19 -6.59 -10.68 16.32
CA SER A 19 -7.25 -9.56 15.64
C SER A 19 -6.25 -8.44 15.35
N GLY A 20 -6.20 -8.00 14.09
CA GLY A 20 -5.45 -6.82 13.67
C GLY A 20 -6.12 -5.53 14.16
N ARG A 21 -5.65 -4.37 13.67
CA ARG A 21 -6.24 -3.08 14.05
C ARG A 21 -7.74 -3.07 13.73
N MET A 22 -8.55 -2.72 14.74
CA MET A 22 -10.01 -2.61 14.65
C MET A 22 -10.73 -3.86 14.13
N GLY A 23 -10.34 -5.06 14.60
CA GLY A 23 -11.15 -6.26 14.37
C GLY A 23 -11.13 -6.79 12.93
N ILE A 24 -10.21 -6.29 12.09
CA ILE A 24 -9.88 -6.93 10.82
C ILE A 24 -9.03 -8.17 11.12
N GLU A 25 -9.46 -9.32 10.63
CA GLU A 25 -8.73 -10.57 10.81
C GLU A 25 -7.46 -10.60 9.94
N LEU A 26 -6.37 -11.11 10.50
CA LEU A 26 -5.12 -11.30 9.76
C LEU A 26 -5.36 -12.17 8.52
N GLY A 27 -4.84 -11.73 7.38
CA GLY A 27 -5.03 -12.39 6.10
C GLY A 27 -6.34 -12.05 5.38
N THR A 28 -7.19 -11.17 5.91
CA THR A 28 -8.31 -10.60 5.16
C THR A 28 -7.80 -9.65 4.08
N VAL A 29 -8.35 -9.72 2.86
CA VAL A 29 -8.04 -8.74 1.82
C VAL A 29 -8.70 -7.39 2.16
N ILE A 30 -7.89 -6.35 2.30
CA ILE A 30 -8.35 -4.99 2.63
C ILE A 30 -8.32 -4.03 1.44
N ALA A 31 -7.47 -4.30 0.44
CA ALA A 31 -7.36 -3.49 -0.77
C ALA A 31 -6.70 -4.26 -1.92
N ARG A 32 -6.70 -3.66 -3.13
CA ARG A 32 -5.83 -4.02 -4.24
C ARG A 32 -4.86 -2.89 -4.53
N LEU A 33 -3.58 -3.20 -4.67
CA LEU A 33 -2.53 -2.27 -5.07
C LEU A 33 -2.19 -2.48 -6.55
N ASP A 34 -2.37 -1.43 -7.34
CA ASP A 34 -2.03 -1.37 -8.76
C ASP A 34 -0.94 -0.32 -9.01
N ALA A 35 0.11 -0.67 -9.75
CA ALA A 35 1.15 0.26 -10.20
C ALA A 35 1.38 0.08 -11.71
N PRO A 36 0.65 0.83 -12.56
CA PRO A 36 0.65 0.63 -14.01
C PRO A 36 2.04 0.75 -14.65
N ALA A 37 2.86 1.72 -14.19
CA ALA A 37 4.20 1.98 -14.74
C ALA A 37 5.13 0.77 -14.70
N VAL A 38 4.90 -0.16 -13.77
CA VAL A 38 5.71 -1.37 -13.59
C VAL A 38 4.93 -2.68 -13.79
N GLN A 39 3.66 -2.58 -14.20
CA GLN A 39 2.73 -3.69 -14.41
C GLN A 39 2.55 -4.57 -13.16
N LEU A 40 2.49 -3.93 -11.98
CA LEU A 40 2.18 -4.61 -10.72
C LEU A 40 0.69 -4.49 -10.43
N SER A 41 0.05 -5.61 -10.09
CA SER A 41 -1.31 -5.67 -9.53
C SER A 41 -1.33 -6.79 -8.48
N THR A 42 -1.72 -6.47 -7.24
CA THR A 42 -1.71 -7.45 -6.15
C THR A 42 -2.75 -7.14 -5.08
N ALA A 43 -3.24 -8.18 -4.42
CA ALA A 43 -4.07 -8.04 -3.23
C ALA A 43 -3.21 -7.59 -2.04
N VAL A 44 -3.79 -6.72 -1.22
CA VAL A 44 -3.23 -6.27 0.06
C VAL A 44 -4.05 -6.93 1.16
N LEU A 45 -3.39 -7.77 1.95
CA LEU A 45 -3.99 -8.50 3.06
C LEU A 45 -3.62 -7.82 4.39
N GLU A 46 -4.49 -7.87 5.40
CA GLU A 46 -4.17 -7.40 6.74
C GLU A 46 -3.06 -8.25 7.36
N GLY A 47 -1.98 -7.61 7.81
CA GLY A 47 -0.83 -8.22 8.46
C GLY A 47 0.40 -8.37 7.57
N SER A 48 1.57 -8.51 8.19
CA SER A 48 2.87 -8.48 7.48
C SER A 48 3.81 -9.65 7.81
N ASP A 49 3.26 -10.74 8.35
CA ASP A 49 4.01 -11.97 8.59
C ASP A 49 4.29 -12.77 7.31
N ASP A 50 5.23 -13.72 7.37
CA ASP A 50 5.60 -14.55 6.22
C ASP A 50 4.41 -15.34 5.65
N ALA A 51 3.47 -15.77 6.49
CA ALA A 51 2.31 -16.55 6.02
C ALA A 51 1.38 -15.69 5.15
N ILE A 52 1.30 -14.39 5.42
CA ILE A 52 0.58 -13.42 4.61
C ILE A 52 1.39 -13.01 3.38
N LEU A 53 2.66 -12.65 3.56
CA LEU A 53 3.52 -12.17 2.46
C LEU A 53 3.80 -13.22 1.38
N ASN A 54 3.68 -14.51 1.72
CA ASN A 54 3.71 -15.60 0.74
C ASN A 54 2.46 -15.67 -0.17
N ARG A 55 1.34 -15.05 0.23
CA ARG A 55 0.07 -15.06 -0.52
C ARG A 55 -0.19 -13.76 -1.27
N GLY A 56 0.35 -12.64 -0.80
CA GLY A 56 0.04 -11.30 -1.31
C GLY A 56 0.97 -10.23 -0.75
N ALA A 57 0.64 -8.97 -1.01
CA ALA A 57 1.21 -7.87 -0.25
C ALA A 57 0.51 -7.80 1.12
N GLY A 58 1.25 -7.42 2.16
CA GLY A 58 0.73 -7.36 3.53
C GLY A 58 0.70 -5.94 4.05
N HIS A 59 -0.42 -5.49 4.59
CA HIS A 59 -0.49 -4.25 5.36
C HIS A 59 0.28 -4.41 6.67
N ILE A 60 1.22 -3.51 6.92
CA ILE A 60 1.99 -3.52 8.17
C ILE A 60 1.07 -3.06 9.29
N GLU A 61 0.90 -3.95 10.26
CA GLU A 61 0.06 -3.74 11.43
C GLU A 61 0.47 -2.44 12.13
N ASP A 62 -0.53 -1.79 12.73
CA ASP A 62 -0.38 -0.51 13.39
C ASP A 62 -0.02 0.69 12.50
N THR A 63 -0.15 0.55 11.18
CA THR A 63 -0.18 1.70 10.25
C THR A 63 -1.62 2.07 9.89
N ALA A 64 -1.82 3.12 9.10
CA ALA A 64 -3.15 3.62 8.75
C ALA A 64 -3.84 2.67 7.75
N LEU A 65 -5.15 2.52 7.84
CA LEU A 65 -5.93 1.76 6.85
C LEU A 65 -6.18 2.60 5.57
N PRO A 66 -6.58 1.96 4.45
CA PRO A 66 -6.94 2.69 3.24
C PRO A 66 -8.02 3.75 3.50
N GLY A 67 -7.74 5.00 3.15
CA GLY A 67 -8.65 6.13 3.38
C GLY A 67 -8.52 6.83 4.73
N GLU A 68 -7.79 6.24 5.67
CA GLU A 68 -7.45 6.93 6.92
C GLU A 68 -6.38 8.00 6.71
N ARG A 69 -6.35 8.96 7.64
CA ARG A 69 -5.25 9.92 7.71
C ARG A 69 -4.00 9.22 8.25
N GLY A 70 -2.84 9.58 7.71
CA GLY A 70 -1.56 9.07 8.17
C GLY A 70 -0.81 8.34 7.07
N ASN A 71 -0.07 7.32 7.48
CA ASN A 71 0.79 6.53 6.61
C ASN A 71 0.27 5.10 6.60
N ILE A 72 -0.22 4.62 5.44
CA ILE A 72 -0.48 3.21 5.22
C ILE A 72 0.81 2.57 4.71
N ALA A 73 1.27 1.52 5.38
CA ALA A 73 2.47 0.81 4.95
C ALA A 73 2.15 -0.61 4.49
N ILE A 74 2.75 -1.00 3.36
CA ILE A 74 2.51 -2.29 2.71
C ILE A 74 3.86 -2.97 2.46
N ALA A 75 4.03 -4.17 2.97
CA ALA A 75 5.18 -5.02 2.77
C ALA A 75 4.94 -6.06 1.67
N GLY A 76 6.02 -6.52 1.05
CA GLY A 76 5.99 -7.63 0.09
C GLY A 76 7.39 -8.17 -0.19
N HIS A 77 7.50 -9.47 -0.43
CA HIS A 77 8.79 -10.09 -0.75
C HIS A 77 9.35 -9.57 -2.07
N ARG A 78 10.65 -9.21 -2.04
CA ARG A 78 11.36 -8.66 -3.21
C ARG A 78 11.39 -9.64 -4.38
N ASP A 79 11.34 -10.94 -4.08
CA ASP A 79 11.54 -12.03 -5.04
C ASP A 79 10.23 -12.65 -5.51
N THR A 80 9.07 -12.11 -5.12
CA THR A 80 7.77 -12.55 -5.63
C THR A 80 7.01 -11.35 -6.17
N ILE A 81 6.05 -10.85 -5.39
CA ILE A 81 5.08 -9.84 -5.80
C ILE A 81 5.74 -8.47 -5.94
N PHE A 82 6.76 -8.16 -5.14
CA PHE A 82 7.43 -6.85 -5.18
C PHE A 82 8.67 -6.82 -6.08
N ARG A 83 8.92 -7.85 -6.90
CA ARG A 83 9.96 -7.78 -7.96
C ARG A 83 9.87 -6.52 -8.84
N PRO A 84 8.67 -6.06 -9.27
CA PRO A 84 8.55 -4.88 -10.10
C PRO A 84 8.88 -3.57 -9.39
N VAL A 85 8.81 -3.51 -8.05
CA VAL A 85 9.02 -2.29 -7.25
C VAL A 85 10.40 -1.68 -7.49
N ARG A 86 11.40 -2.49 -7.84
CA ARG A 86 12.75 -2.02 -8.21
C ARG A 86 12.79 -1.03 -9.38
N ARG A 87 11.73 -1.00 -10.21
CA ARG A 87 11.63 -0.13 -11.39
C ARG A 87 10.82 1.14 -11.14
N MET A 88 10.19 1.28 -9.98
CA MET A 88 9.38 2.44 -9.62
C MET A 88 10.24 3.69 -9.45
N ARG A 89 9.71 4.84 -9.84
CA ARG A 89 10.40 6.14 -9.81
C ARG A 89 9.46 7.22 -9.27
N ALA A 90 10.07 8.31 -8.78
CA ALA A 90 9.31 9.51 -8.42
C ALA A 90 8.46 9.99 -9.62
N GLY A 91 7.21 10.35 -9.37
CA GLY A 91 6.23 10.71 -10.38
C GLY A 91 5.29 9.58 -10.80
N ASP A 92 5.66 8.30 -10.62
CA ASP A 92 4.77 7.18 -10.95
C ASP A 92 3.51 7.20 -10.07
N VAL A 93 2.42 6.67 -10.61
CA VAL A 93 1.13 6.58 -9.92
C VAL A 93 0.94 5.18 -9.35
N LEU A 94 0.47 5.12 -8.09
CA LEU A 94 0.02 3.93 -7.40
C LEU A 94 -1.48 4.09 -7.10
N ASN A 95 -2.28 3.09 -7.44
CA ASN A 95 -3.71 3.07 -7.14
C ASN A 95 -3.97 2.03 -6.06
N LEU A 96 -4.62 2.45 -4.98
CA LEU A 96 -5.05 1.56 -3.90
C LEU A 96 -6.59 1.49 -3.93
N SER A 97 -7.13 0.35 -4.34
CA SER A 97 -8.58 0.16 -4.50
C SER A 97 -9.16 -0.60 -3.31
N THR A 98 -10.18 -0.02 -2.67
CA THR A 98 -11.05 -0.69 -1.69
C THR A 98 -12.33 -1.16 -2.40
N SER A 99 -13.31 -1.66 -1.64
CA SER A 99 -14.62 -2.06 -2.19
C SER A 99 -15.43 -0.87 -2.72
N ASP A 100 -15.20 0.33 -2.20
CA ASP A 100 -16.02 1.53 -2.47
C ASP A 100 -15.25 2.66 -3.14
N ARG A 101 -13.91 2.65 -3.13
CA ARG A 101 -13.07 3.77 -3.58
C ARG A 101 -11.78 3.32 -4.23
N VAL A 102 -11.20 4.21 -5.03
CA VAL A 102 -9.83 4.13 -5.52
C VAL A 102 -9.06 5.35 -5.03
N TYR A 103 -7.95 5.12 -4.34
CA TYR A 103 -7.04 6.16 -3.87
C TYR A 103 -5.84 6.26 -4.80
N HIS A 104 -5.59 7.43 -5.37
CA HIS A 104 -4.48 7.68 -6.26
C HIS A 104 -3.33 8.33 -5.50
N TYR A 105 -2.19 7.67 -5.48
CA TYR A 105 -0.96 8.17 -4.89
C TYR A 105 0.09 8.43 -5.96
N ARG A 106 0.92 9.45 -5.77
CA ARG A 106 2.08 9.73 -6.62
C ARG A 106 3.36 9.51 -5.83
N ILE A 107 4.27 8.71 -6.38
CA ILE A 107 5.57 8.46 -5.74
C ILE A 107 6.32 9.78 -5.62
N SER A 108 6.70 10.09 -4.38
CA SER A 108 7.43 11.30 -4.00
C SER A 108 8.91 11.05 -3.83
N ASN A 109 9.29 9.88 -3.28
CA ASN A 109 10.69 9.51 -3.07
C ASN A 109 10.88 7.99 -2.90
N THR A 110 12.13 7.54 -3.06
CA THR A 110 12.57 6.19 -2.69
C THR A 110 13.77 6.26 -1.74
N LEU A 111 13.86 5.30 -0.83
CA LEU A 111 14.92 5.25 0.20
C LEU A 111 15.47 3.83 0.32
N ILE A 112 16.72 3.72 0.75
CA ILE A 112 17.31 2.46 1.22
C ILE A 112 17.65 2.64 2.70
N VAL A 113 17.02 1.86 3.56
CA VAL A 113 17.12 1.98 5.02
C VAL A 113 17.52 0.65 5.66
N GLY A 114 17.96 0.68 6.92
CA GLY A 114 18.15 -0.51 7.74
C GLY A 114 16.82 -1.12 8.21
N PRO A 115 16.83 -2.39 8.64
CA PRO A 115 15.61 -3.06 9.14
C PRO A 115 15.07 -2.46 10.44
N ASP A 116 15.90 -1.75 11.20
CA ASP A 116 15.52 -1.08 12.46
C ASP A 116 15.00 0.35 12.24
N ASP A 117 15.05 0.88 11.01
CA ASP A 117 14.62 2.24 10.65
C ASP A 117 13.09 2.35 10.51
N VAL A 118 12.37 1.99 11.57
CA VAL A 118 10.90 1.97 11.60
C VAL A 118 10.26 3.35 11.52
N TYR A 119 11.05 4.43 11.58
CA TYR A 119 10.55 5.79 11.43
C TYR A 119 9.83 6.02 10.10
N VAL A 120 10.16 5.23 9.05
CA VAL A 120 9.50 5.29 7.74
C VAL A 120 8.01 4.88 7.79
N LEU A 121 7.59 4.23 8.88
CA LEU A 121 6.20 3.81 9.14
C LEU A 121 5.43 4.82 9.99
N ASN A 122 6.08 5.87 10.51
CA ASN A 122 5.42 6.82 11.39
C ASN A 122 4.24 7.50 10.69
N PRO A 123 3.16 7.84 11.44
CA PRO A 123 2.06 8.61 10.89
C PRO A 123 2.56 9.93 10.29
N THR A 124 2.07 10.24 9.10
CA THR A 124 2.36 11.48 8.39
C THR A 124 1.18 12.45 8.47
N ARG A 125 1.44 13.74 8.26
CA ARG A 125 0.37 14.76 8.23
C ARG A 125 -0.52 14.65 7.00
N GLN A 126 0.08 14.29 5.86
CA GLN A 126 -0.62 14.08 4.60
C GLN A 126 -0.76 12.57 4.35
N PRO A 127 -1.92 12.09 3.85
CA PRO A 127 -2.10 10.68 3.53
C PRO A 127 -0.97 10.17 2.63
N THR A 128 -0.24 9.18 3.13
CA THR A 128 0.98 8.63 2.52
C THR A 128 0.84 7.12 2.39
N LEU A 129 1.27 6.59 1.25
CA LEU A 129 1.45 5.16 1.02
C LEU A 129 2.94 4.82 1.03
N THR A 130 3.35 3.92 1.91
CA THR A 130 4.73 3.44 2.03
C THR A 130 4.81 1.97 1.61
N LEU A 131 5.56 1.66 0.54
CA LEU A 131 5.88 0.27 0.19
C LEU A 131 7.23 -0.13 0.79
N VAL A 132 7.31 -1.33 1.35
CA VAL A 132 8.50 -1.88 2.01
C VAL A 132 8.88 -3.22 1.39
N THR A 133 10.13 -3.36 0.97
CA THR A 133 10.66 -4.65 0.49
C THR A 133 12.13 -4.85 0.85
N CYS A 134 12.63 -6.08 0.74
CA CYS A 134 14.02 -6.43 0.97
C CYS A 134 14.96 -5.80 -0.09
N TYR A 135 16.16 -5.40 0.34
CA TYR A 135 17.22 -4.87 -0.53
C TYR A 135 18.61 -5.34 -0.07
N PRO A 136 19.55 -5.67 -0.96
CA PRO A 136 19.53 -5.56 -2.43
C PRO A 136 18.60 -6.55 -3.16
N PHE A 137 18.20 -6.22 -4.39
CA PHE A 137 17.28 -7.04 -5.19
C PHE A 137 17.86 -8.38 -5.63
N ASP A 138 19.16 -8.44 -5.93
CA ASP A 138 19.84 -9.66 -6.41
C ASP A 138 20.55 -10.42 -5.28
N PHE A 139 20.24 -10.10 -4.02
CA PHE A 139 20.85 -10.77 -2.87
C PHE A 139 20.25 -12.18 -2.68
N ILE A 140 21.07 -13.17 -2.33
CA ILE A 140 20.61 -14.52 -1.98
C ILE A 140 20.57 -14.64 -0.45
N GLY A 141 19.38 -14.93 0.11
CA GLY A 141 19.17 -15.05 1.56
C GLY A 141 18.63 -13.77 2.21
N HIS A 142 18.92 -13.59 3.51
CA HIS A 142 18.38 -12.49 4.30
C HIS A 142 19.01 -11.15 3.92
N ALA A 143 18.27 -10.34 3.17
CA ALA A 143 18.75 -9.05 2.71
C ALA A 143 18.95 -8.07 3.88
N PRO A 144 20.10 -7.38 3.95
CA PRO A 144 20.48 -6.57 5.10
C PRO A 144 19.75 -5.23 5.19
N LYS A 145 19.10 -4.78 4.11
CA LYS A 145 18.44 -3.47 4.03
C LYS A 145 17.00 -3.59 3.52
N ARG A 146 16.30 -2.47 3.52
CA ARG A 146 14.96 -2.33 2.96
C ARG A 146 14.94 -1.25 1.90
N PHE A 147 14.26 -1.52 0.80
CA PHE A 147 13.89 -0.52 -0.19
C PHE A 147 12.50 0.00 0.13
N ILE A 148 12.38 1.32 0.24
CA ILE A 148 11.18 2.03 0.62
C ILE A 148 10.73 2.89 -0.55
N VAL A 149 9.44 2.85 -0.85
CA VAL A 149 8.78 3.77 -1.77
C VAL A 149 7.77 4.57 -0.98
N GLN A 150 7.83 5.90 -1.04
CA GLN A 150 6.84 6.77 -0.40
C GLN A 150 6.06 7.54 -1.45
N ALA A 151 4.74 7.46 -1.39
CA ALA A 151 3.83 8.12 -2.30
C ALA A 151 2.79 8.96 -1.56
N GLN A 152 2.49 10.15 -2.06
CA GLN A 152 1.51 11.07 -1.47
C GLN A 152 0.17 10.96 -2.19
N LEU A 153 -0.94 11.05 -1.46
CA LEU A 153 -2.28 11.04 -2.05
C LEU A 153 -2.48 12.27 -2.92
N ILE A 154 -2.91 12.05 -4.17
CA ILE A 154 -3.20 13.11 -5.16
C ILE A 154 -4.67 13.19 -5.54
N GLY A 155 -5.48 12.18 -5.21
CA GLY A 155 -6.90 12.14 -5.54
C GLY A 155 -7.55 10.84 -5.07
N GLN A 156 -8.88 10.80 -5.08
CA GLN A 156 -9.66 9.60 -4.81
C GLN A 156 -10.96 9.61 -5.60
N ASP A 157 -11.36 8.45 -6.11
CA ASP A 157 -12.60 8.23 -6.85
C ASP A 157 -13.50 7.27 -6.08
N ARG A 158 -14.82 7.43 -6.18
CA ARG A 158 -15.79 6.48 -5.61
C ARG A 158 -16.20 5.48 -6.68
N LEU A 159 -16.23 4.19 -6.33
CA LEU A 159 -16.58 3.07 -7.21
C LEU A 159 -18.10 2.88 -7.39
N ASP A 160 -18.93 3.74 -6.80
CA ASP A 160 -20.39 3.70 -6.96
C ASP A 160 -20.80 4.37 -8.28
N GLY A 161 -21.36 3.58 -9.21
CA GLY A 161 -21.83 4.00 -10.53
C GLY A 161 -22.92 5.08 -10.53
N GLN A 162 -22.50 6.35 -10.44
CA GLN A 162 -23.31 7.52 -10.78
C GLN A 162 -22.51 8.50 -11.63
N ASP A 163 -22.05 8.05 -12.79
CA ASP A 163 -21.52 8.91 -13.85
C ASP A 163 -22.66 9.43 -14.75
N GLY A 164 -23.77 9.87 -14.12
CA GLY A 164 -25.04 10.15 -14.79
C GLY A 164 -25.77 11.41 -14.30
N ARG A 165 -25.14 12.31 -13.55
CA ARG A 165 -25.81 13.52 -13.04
C ARG A 165 -25.12 14.86 -13.25
N ASP A 166 -24.09 14.93 -14.10
CA ASP A 166 -23.45 16.21 -14.45
C ASP A 166 -23.69 16.66 -15.92
N ARG A 167 -24.55 15.97 -16.68
CA ARG A 167 -24.93 16.39 -18.05
C ARG A 167 -26.35 16.96 -18.22
N GLN A 168 -27.24 16.85 -17.23
CA GLN A 168 -28.64 17.28 -17.40
C GLN A 168 -28.85 18.79 -17.15
N ASP A 169 -27.98 19.48 -16.41
CA ASP A 169 -28.16 20.90 -16.06
C ASP A 169 -27.72 21.90 -17.13
N ARG A 170 -27.40 21.44 -18.36
CA ARG A 170 -27.08 22.34 -19.49
C ARG A 170 -28.13 22.37 -20.61
N LEU A 171 -29.16 21.52 -20.57
CA LEU A 171 -30.14 21.44 -21.65
C LEU A 171 -31.51 22.06 -21.34
N ASP A 172 -31.80 22.41 -20.09
CA ASP A 172 -33.10 22.98 -19.70
C ASP A 172 -33.13 24.53 -19.71
N GLY A 173 -32.07 25.19 -20.19
CA GLY A 173 -31.91 26.65 -20.17
C GLY A 173 -32.36 27.40 -21.43
N ARG A 174 -33.03 26.77 -22.41
CA ARG A 174 -33.42 27.45 -23.67
C ARG A 174 -34.85 27.20 -24.12
N ALA A 175 -35.80 27.47 -23.23
CA ALA A 175 -37.18 27.78 -23.60
C ALA A 175 -37.73 28.83 -22.63
N GLY A 176 -37.73 30.10 -23.04
CA GLY A 176 -38.37 31.15 -22.24
C GLY A 176 -37.95 32.57 -22.57
N ARG A 177 -38.23 33.04 -23.79
CA ARG A 177 -38.75 34.37 -24.19
C ARG A 177 -38.30 34.72 -25.61
#